data_AF-A0A973AM86-F1
#
_entry.id   AF-A0A973AM86-F1
#
_cell.length_a   1.000
_cell.length_b   1.000
_cell.length_c   1.000
_cell.angle_alpha   90.00
_cell.angle_beta   90.00
_cell.angle_gamma   90.00
#
_symmetry.space_group_name_H-M   'P 1'
#
loop_
_entity.id
_entity.type
_entity.pdbx_description
1 polymer ?
#
loop_
_entity_poly.entity_id
_entity_poly.type
_entity_poly.pdbx_seq_one_letter_code
_entity_poly.pdbx_strand_id
1 'polypeptide(L)'
;MQTVNDIRKAFLDYFAANGHEIVSSSSLVPTNDPTLMFTNAGMVQFKNVFTGLETRAYNRAVTSQKCVRAGGKHNDLENVGYTARHHTFFEMLGNFSFGDYFKELAIELAWNLITKEFGLPQDKLLVTVHSSDEDAATLW
;
A
#
# COMPACT_ATOMS: atom_id res chain seq x y z
N MET A 1 -10.37 -20.07 11.32
CA MET A 1 -10.83 -18.88 10.58
C MET A 1 -9.71 -17.86 10.66
N GLN A 2 -9.20 -17.36 9.54
CA GLN A 2 -8.16 -16.32 9.57
C GLN A 2 -8.75 -15.04 10.18
N THR A 3 -8.00 -14.43 11.10
CA THR A 3 -8.34 -13.13 11.68
C THR A 3 -7.75 -12.00 10.85
N VAL A 4 -8.22 -10.76 11.07
CA VAL A 4 -7.60 -9.56 10.45
C VAL A 4 -6.13 -9.44 10.82
N ASN A 5 -5.74 -9.90 12.01
CA ASN A 5 -4.35 -9.91 12.44
C ASN A 5 -3.51 -10.92 11.65
N ASP A 6 -4.08 -12.08 11.30
CA ASP A 6 -3.40 -13.09 10.49
C ASP A 6 -3.17 -12.58 9.06
N ILE A 7 -4.17 -11.91 8.47
CA ILE A 7 -4.04 -11.30 7.13
C ILE A 7 -2.94 -10.23 7.12
N ARG A 8 -2.93 -9.35 8.12
CA ARG A 8 -1.88 -8.33 8.27
C ARG A 8 -0.51 -8.97 8.38
N LYS A 9 -0.37 -9.99 9.24
CA LYS A 9 0.90 -10.67 9.45
C LYS A 9 1.37 -11.37 8.17
N ALA A 10 0.48 -12.08 7.48
CA ALA A 10 0.79 -12.76 6.23
C ALA A 10 1.29 -11.78 5.14
N PHE A 11 0.66 -10.61 5.01
CA PHE A 11 1.14 -9.57 4.09
C PHE A 11 2.56 -9.10 4.42
N LEU A 12 2.83 -8.78 5.69
CA LEU A 12 4.14 -8.29 6.11
C LEU A 12 5.22 -9.37 5.94
N ASP A 13 4.93 -10.60 6.35
CA ASP A 13 5.84 -11.74 6.23
C ASP A 13 6.13 -12.08 4.76
N TYR A 14 5.12 -12.03 3.88
CA TYR A 14 5.28 -12.30 2.45
C TYR A 14 6.29 -11.34 1.81
N PHE A 15 6.14 -10.03 2.03
CA PHE A 15 7.09 -9.07 1.48
C PHE A 15 8.43 -9.09 2.18
N ALA A 16 8.49 -9.39 3.49
CA ALA A 16 9.75 -9.59 4.18
C ALA A 16 10.56 -10.76 3.58
N ALA A 17 9.89 -11.88 3.24
CA ALA A 17 10.50 -13.00 2.52
C ALA A 17 10.97 -12.62 1.10
N ASN A 18 10.41 -11.55 0.52
CA ASN A 18 10.82 -10.98 -0.77
C ASN A 18 11.81 -9.81 -0.64
N GLY A 19 12.45 -9.67 0.53
CA GLY A 19 13.54 -8.74 0.78
C GLY A 19 13.11 -7.32 1.14
N HIS A 20 11.86 -7.10 1.53
CA HIS A 20 11.38 -5.81 2.04
C HIS A 20 11.64 -5.66 3.53
N GLU A 21 12.14 -4.50 3.94
CA GLU A 21 12.25 -4.16 5.36
C GLU A 21 10.85 -3.93 5.96
N ILE A 22 10.52 -4.59 7.07
CA ILE A 22 9.27 -4.31 7.78
C ILE A 22 9.41 -2.99 8.55
N VAL A 23 8.70 -1.96 8.13
CA VAL A 23 8.72 -0.64 8.77
C VAL A 23 7.42 -0.39 9.53
N SER A 24 7.56 0.13 10.76
CA SER A 24 6.41 0.47 11.60
C SER A 24 5.52 1.55 10.98
N SER A 25 4.22 1.48 11.26
CA SER A 25 3.26 2.54 10.94
C SER A 25 3.72 3.86 11.56
N SER A 26 3.76 4.92 10.75
CA SER A 26 4.00 6.28 11.24
C SER A 26 2.78 6.83 11.99
N SER A 27 2.96 7.98 12.64
CA SER A 27 1.89 8.76 13.27
C SER A 27 0.77 9.11 12.28
N LEU A 28 -0.45 9.26 12.81
CA LEU A 28 -1.59 9.81 12.06
C LEU A 28 -1.42 11.30 11.78
N VAL A 29 -0.65 12.01 12.60
CA VAL A 29 -0.31 13.42 12.40
C VAL A 29 1.11 13.49 11.83
N PRO A 30 1.30 13.89 10.57
CA PRO A 30 2.63 14.03 9.97
C PRO A 30 3.44 15.11 10.69
N THR A 31 4.70 14.84 11.00
CA THR A 31 5.59 15.80 11.68
C THR A 31 6.24 16.79 10.71
N ASN A 32 6.42 16.40 9.44
CA ASN A 32 7.27 17.11 8.47
C ASN A 32 6.53 17.53 7.19
N ASP A 33 5.19 17.53 7.18
CA ASP A 33 4.41 17.95 6.02
C ASP A 33 3.23 18.83 6.44
N PRO A 34 3.38 20.17 6.41
CA PRO A 34 2.31 21.10 6.81
C PRO A 34 1.12 21.11 5.84
N THR A 35 1.25 20.47 4.67
CA THR A 35 0.16 20.37 3.68
C THR A 35 -0.79 19.20 3.96
N LEU A 36 -0.40 18.26 4.82
CA LEU A 36 -1.17 17.08 5.17
C LEU A 36 -1.73 17.19 6.59
N MET A 37 -3.06 17.20 6.70
CA MET A 37 -3.74 17.19 7.99
C MET A 37 -3.60 15.84 8.71
N PHE A 38 -3.72 14.74 7.97
CA PHE A 38 -3.54 13.38 8.48
C PHE A 38 -2.80 12.49 7.48
N THR A 39 -2.15 11.45 7.99
CA THR A 39 -1.59 10.36 7.19
C THR A 39 -2.74 9.59 6.53
N ASN A 40 -2.85 9.69 5.21
CA ASN A 40 -3.96 9.11 4.42
C ASN A 40 -3.53 7.89 3.58
N ALA A 41 -2.23 7.58 3.56
CA ALA A 41 -1.62 6.49 2.81
C ALA A 41 -0.29 6.03 3.44
N GLY A 42 0.12 4.79 3.16
CA GLY A 42 1.39 4.22 3.60
C GLY A 42 2.64 4.97 3.10
N MET A 43 2.58 5.54 1.89
CA MET A 43 3.71 6.23 1.28
C MET A 43 4.11 7.54 1.96
N VAL A 44 3.25 8.13 2.80
CA VAL A 44 3.45 9.49 3.36
C VAL A 44 4.77 9.58 4.14
N GLN A 45 5.09 8.55 4.94
CA GLN A 45 6.35 8.49 5.70
C GLN A 45 7.61 8.27 4.83
N PHE A 46 7.43 7.94 3.55
CA PHE A 46 8.48 7.72 2.58
C PHE A 46 8.54 8.80 1.49
N LYS A 47 7.74 9.87 1.61
CA LYS A 47 7.68 10.96 0.62
C LYS A 47 9.06 11.49 0.26
N ASN A 48 9.88 11.80 1.28
CA ASN A 48 11.24 12.33 1.06
C ASN A 48 12.16 11.32 0.39
N VAL A 49 11.99 10.02 0.67
CA VAL A 49 12.74 8.94 0.02
C VAL A 49 12.38 8.86 -1.46
N PHE A 50 11.10 8.92 -1.81
CA PHE A 50 10.66 8.94 -3.21
C PHE A 50 11.16 10.17 -3.98
N THR A 51 11.29 11.32 -3.32
CA THR A 51 11.81 12.55 -3.94
C THR A 51 13.34 12.67 -3.92
N GLY A 52 14.05 11.69 -3.33
CA GLY A 52 15.51 11.72 -3.20
C GLY A 52 16.06 12.72 -2.17
N LEU A 53 15.20 13.30 -1.33
CA LEU A 53 15.57 14.22 -0.25
C LEU A 53 16.09 13.48 1.00
N GLU A 54 15.78 12.20 1.10
CA GLU A 54 16.20 11.32 2.19
C GLU A 54 16.61 9.97 1.62
N THR A 55 17.64 9.35 2.19
CA THR A 55 18.04 7.98 1.84
C THR A 55 17.82 7.05 3.03
N ARG A 56 17.56 5.78 2.76
CA ARG A 56 17.42 4.72 3.76
C ARG A 56 18.50 3.66 3.55
N ALA A 57 18.77 2.86 4.57
CA ALA A 57 19.68 1.72 4.46
C ALA A 57 19.09 0.55 3.64
N TYR A 58 17.80 0.61 3.32
CA TYR A 58 17.06 -0.37 2.53
C TYR A 58 16.44 0.29 1.30
N ASN A 59 16.36 -0.46 0.20
CA ASN A 59 15.73 -0.02 -1.05
C ASN A 59 14.31 -0.58 -1.22
N ARG A 60 13.85 -1.43 -0.29
CA ARG A 60 12.53 -2.04 -0.27
C ARG A 60 11.94 -1.94 1.13
N ALA A 61 10.66 -1.61 1.25
CA ALA A 61 9.98 -1.56 2.53
C ALA A 61 8.55 -2.09 2.45
N VAL A 62 8.05 -2.65 3.54
CA VAL A 62 6.65 -3.09 3.70
C VAL A 62 6.08 -2.57 5.01
N THR A 63 4.82 -2.11 4.99
CA THR A 63 4.14 -1.56 6.16
C THR A 63 2.68 -1.96 6.24
N SER A 64 2.13 -1.88 7.46
CA SER A 64 0.69 -1.75 7.71
C SER A 64 0.44 -0.36 8.31
N GLN A 65 0.10 0.62 7.47
CA GLN A 65 -0.04 2.01 7.90
C GLN A 65 -1.46 2.32 8.37
N LYS A 66 -1.60 2.84 9.59
CA LYS A 66 -2.84 3.47 10.05
C LYS A 66 -3.12 4.75 9.26
N CYS A 67 -4.30 4.85 8.66
CA CYS A 67 -4.68 5.94 7.77
C CYS A 67 -5.97 6.61 8.25
N VAL A 68 -6.07 7.92 8.02
CA VAL A 68 -7.32 8.69 8.19
C VAL A 68 -7.64 9.45 6.90
N ARG A 69 -8.89 9.29 6.41
CA ARG A 69 -9.45 10.01 5.26
C ARG A 69 -10.73 10.74 5.65
N ALA A 70 -10.56 11.80 6.45
CA ALA A 70 -11.65 12.61 6.98
C ALA A 70 -11.44 14.12 6.71
N GLY A 71 -10.66 14.48 5.69
CA GLY A 71 -10.37 15.87 5.35
C GLY A 71 -9.26 16.05 4.31
N GLY A 72 -9.19 17.25 3.72
CA GLY A 72 -8.23 17.57 2.67
C GLY A 72 -8.58 16.91 1.32
N LYS A 73 -7.55 16.59 0.52
CA LYS A 73 -7.70 16.02 -0.83
C LYS A 73 -8.36 14.64 -0.85
N HIS A 74 -8.16 13.84 0.19
CA HIS A 74 -8.73 12.50 0.32
C HIS A 74 -9.69 12.47 1.51
N ASN A 75 -10.98 12.58 1.21
CA ASN A 75 -12.04 12.68 2.21
C ASN A 75 -13.17 11.71 1.89
N ASP A 76 -13.33 10.71 2.76
CA ASP A 76 -14.38 9.69 2.64
C ASP A 76 -15.51 9.91 3.65
N LEU A 77 -15.48 10.99 4.44
CA LEU A 77 -16.38 11.23 5.57
C LEU A 77 -17.86 11.15 5.20
N GLU A 78 -18.25 11.76 4.07
CA GLU A 78 -19.65 11.77 3.61
C GLU A 78 -20.11 10.41 3.06
N ASN A 79 -19.19 9.50 2.73
CA ASN A 79 -19.50 8.16 2.22
C ASN A 79 -19.66 7.11 3.34
N VAL A 80 -19.14 7.41 4.54
CA VAL A 80 -19.20 6.49 5.68
C VAL A 80 -20.64 6.32 6.16
N GLY A 81 -21.06 5.06 6.32
CA GLY A 81 -22.44 4.72 6.70
C GLY A 81 -23.40 4.54 5.51
N TYR A 82 -23.04 5.04 4.33
CA TYR A 82 -23.84 4.87 3.10
C TYR A 82 -23.39 3.68 2.24
N THR A 83 -22.18 3.18 2.48
CA THR A 83 -21.60 2.10 1.69
C THR A 83 -20.88 1.10 2.58
N ALA A 84 -20.68 -0.13 2.08
CA ALA A 84 -19.99 -1.19 2.81
C ALA A 84 -18.44 -1.13 2.73
N ARG A 85 -17.86 -0.09 2.10
CA ARG A 85 -16.42 -0.05 1.76
C ARG A 85 -15.68 1.22 2.18
N HIS A 86 -16.39 2.26 2.61
CA HIS A 86 -15.75 3.53 3.00
C HIS A 86 -15.64 3.62 4.53
N HIS A 87 -14.44 3.96 4.99
CA HIS A 87 -14.10 4.16 6.40
C HIS A 87 -13.34 5.49 6.56
N THR A 88 -13.47 6.14 7.72
CA THR A 88 -12.62 7.28 8.07
C THR A 88 -11.23 6.81 8.49
N PHE A 89 -11.17 5.83 9.41
CA PHE A 89 -9.95 5.19 9.88
C PHE A 89 -9.84 3.77 9.32
N PHE A 90 -8.68 3.44 8.74
CA PHE A 90 -8.40 2.11 8.20
C PHE A 90 -6.89 1.83 8.20
N GLU A 91 -6.52 0.59 7.91
CA GLU A 91 -5.13 0.22 7.68
C GLU A 91 -4.86 0.00 6.19
N MET A 92 -3.74 0.54 5.72
CA MET A 92 -3.23 0.35 4.37
C MET A 92 -2.01 -0.55 4.42
N LEU A 93 -2.15 -1.75 3.87
CA LEU A 93 -1.05 -2.67 3.61
C LEU A 93 -0.35 -2.22 2.34
N GLY A 94 0.96 -1.95 2.40
CA GLY A 94 1.71 -1.43 1.27
C GLY A 94 3.15 -1.93 1.23
N ASN A 95 3.60 -2.29 0.03
CA ASN A 95 4.99 -2.55 -0.31
C ASN A 95 5.54 -1.39 -1.15
N PHE A 96 6.81 -1.05 -0.95
CA PHE A 96 7.46 0.10 -1.56
C PHE A 96 8.82 -0.31 -2.11
N SER A 97 9.15 0.22 -3.29
CA SER A 97 10.46 0.09 -3.92
C SER A 97 11.05 1.48 -4.12
N PHE A 98 12.28 1.68 -3.67
CA PHE A 98 13.02 2.93 -3.76
C PHE A 98 14.16 2.75 -4.76
N GLY A 99 13.83 2.87 -6.06
CA GLY A 99 14.80 2.73 -7.14
C GLY A 99 15.36 1.32 -7.32
N ASP A 100 14.62 0.29 -6.93
CA ASP A 100 15.09 -1.09 -6.96
C ASP A 100 14.35 -1.97 -7.99
N TYR A 101 13.04 -2.14 -7.86
CA TYR A 101 12.20 -2.88 -8.81
C TYR A 101 11.03 -2.03 -9.29
N PHE A 102 10.42 -2.43 -10.41
CA PHE A 102 9.38 -1.64 -11.09
C PHE A 102 8.17 -2.49 -11.48
N LYS A 103 7.48 -2.15 -12.58
CA LYS A 103 6.18 -2.70 -12.98
C LYS A 103 6.11 -4.23 -12.93
N GLU A 104 7.03 -4.92 -13.59
CA GLU A 104 7.03 -6.38 -13.72
C GLU A 104 7.02 -7.08 -12.36
N LEU A 105 8.02 -6.82 -11.51
CA LEU A 105 8.09 -7.45 -10.19
C LEU A 105 6.99 -6.94 -9.25
N ALA A 106 6.54 -5.69 -9.38
CA ALA A 106 5.42 -5.18 -8.58
C ALA A 106 4.12 -5.95 -8.87
N ILE A 107 3.84 -6.20 -10.15
CA ILE A 107 2.69 -6.98 -10.61
C ILE A 107 2.82 -8.44 -10.15
N GLU A 108 3.99 -9.06 -10.36
CA GLU A 108 4.23 -10.45 -9.99
C GLU A 108 4.02 -10.69 -8.49
N LEU A 109 4.60 -9.84 -7.63
CA LEU A 109 4.47 -9.97 -6.18
C LEU A 109 3.02 -9.80 -5.73
N ALA A 110 2.30 -8.81 -6.26
CA ALA A 110 0.89 -8.60 -5.92
C ALA A 110 0.02 -9.78 -6.38
N TRP A 111 0.22 -10.27 -7.61
CA TRP A 111 -0.55 -11.39 -8.16
C TRP A 111 -0.30 -12.68 -7.39
N ASN A 112 0.96 -12.98 -7.07
CA ASN A 112 1.32 -14.16 -6.28
C ASN A 112 0.73 -14.10 -4.86
N LEU A 113 0.79 -12.94 -4.20
CA LEU A 113 0.17 -12.78 -2.88
C LEU A 113 -1.35 -13.06 -2.94
N ILE A 114 -2.07 -12.45 -3.89
CA ILE A 114 -3.53 -12.59 -3.97
C ILE A 114 -3.94 -14.02 -4.35
N THR A 115 -3.26 -14.63 -5.32
CA THR A 115 -3.72 -15.90 -5.91
C THR A 115 -3.10 -17.14 -5.26
N LYS A 116 -1.86 -17.06 -4.74
CA LYS A 116 -1.16 -18.18 -4.12
C LYS A 116 -1.25 -18.11 -2.60
N GLU A 117 -0.84 -17.00 -1.98
CA GLU A 117 -0.82 -16.88 -0.52
C GLU A 117 -2.22 -16.76 0.08
N PHE A 118 -3.06 -15.90 -0.51
CA PHE A 118 -4.45 -15.73 -0.07
C PHE A 118 -5.43 -16.68 -0.76
N GLY A 119 -5.02 -17.32 -1.87
CA GLY A 119 -5.82 -18.33 -2.55
C GLY A 119 -7.09 -17.80 -3.21
N LEU A 120 -7.13 -16.51 -3.61
CA LEU A 120 -8.31 -15.96 -4.27
C LEU A 120 -8.45 -16.54 -5.69
N PRO A 121 -9.69 -16.90 -6.10
CA PRO A 121 -9.95 -17.46 -7.42
C PRO A 121 -9.70 -16.41 -8.52
N GLN A 122 -8.82 -16.75 -9.47
CA GLN A 122 -8.33 -15.82 -10.50
C GLN A 122 -9.45 -15.30 -11.42
N ASP A 123 -10.45 -16.12 -11.70
CA ASP A 123 -11.62 -15.81 -12.54
C ASP A 123 -12.54 -14.73 -11.93
N LYS A 124 -12.33 -14.37 -10.65
CA LYS A 124 -13.05 -13.29 -9.96
C LYS A 124 -12.24 -12.00 -9.84
N LEU A 125 -11.02 -11.98 -10.35
CA LEU A 125 -10.13 -10.83 -10.29
C LEU A 125 -10.25 -9.99 -11.57
N LEU A 126 -10.28 -8.68 -11.41
CA LEU A 126 -10.24 -7.71 -12.50
C LEU A 126 -9.03 -6.81 -12.31
N VAL A 127 -8.35 -6.50 -13.41
CA VAL A 127 -7.23 -5.56 -13.45
C VAL A 127 -7.60 -4.37 -14.32
N THR A 128 -7.12 -3.19 -13.95
CA THR A 128 -7.28 -1.97 -14.73
C THR A 128 -5.93 -1.27 -14.84
N VAL A 129 -5.57 -0.85 -16.04
CA VAL A 129 -4.34 -0.08 -16.31
C VAL A 129 -4.69 1.33 -16.78
N HIS A 130 -3.75 2.26 -16.64
CA HIS A 130 -3.93 3.61 -17.20
C HIS A 130 -3.98 3.53 -18.72
N SER A 131 -4.82 4.36 -19.37
CA SER A 131 -5.08 4.25 -20.82
C SER A 131 -3.87 4.48 -21.72
N SER A 132 -2.82 5.10 -21.19
CA SER A 132 -1.55 5.37 -21.89
C SER A 132 -0.40 4.46 -21.43
N ASP A 133 -0.64 3.50 -20.55
CA ASP A 133 0.40 2.62 -20.00
C ASP A 133 0.36 1.25 -20.69
N GLU A 134 0.92 1.20 -21.91
CA GLU A 134 1.00 -0.02 -22.72
C GLU A 134 1.91 -1.08 -22.08
N ASP A 135 2.94 -0.68 -21.33
CA ASP A 135 3.81 -1.64 -20.64
C ASP A 135 3.02 -2.42 -19.60
N ALA A 136 2.24 -1.75 -18.76
CA ALA A 136 1.43 -2.40 -17.73
C ALA A 136 0.34 -3.28 -18.36
N ALA A 137 -0.25 -2.84 -19.49
CA ALA A 137 -1.22 -3.63 -20.24
C ALA A 137 -0.62 -4.94 -20.77
N THR A 138 0.65 -4.90 -21.20
CA THR A 138 1.38 -6.06 -21.74
C THR A 138 1.83 -7.03 -20.65
N LEU A 139 2.10 -6.52 -19.44
CA LEU A 139 2.54 -7.33 -18.30
C LEU A 139 1.40 -8.15 -17.65
N TRP A 140 0.13 -7.76 -17.89
CA TRP A 140 -1.05 -8.46 -17.40
C TRP A 140 -1.62 -9.43 -18.44
#